data_AF-A0A7Y9SKZ8-F1
#
_entry.id   AF-A0A7Y9SKZ8-F1
#
_cell.length_a   1.000
_cell.length_b   1.000
_cell.length_c   1.000
_cell.angle_alpha   90.00
_cell.angle_beta   90.00
_cell.angle_gamma   90.00
#
_symmetry.space_group_name_H-M   'P 1'
#
loop_
_entity.id
_entity.type
_entity.pdbx_description
1 polymer ?
#
loop_
_entity_poly.entity_id
_entity_poly.type
_entity_poly.pdbx_seq_one_letter_code
_entity_poly.pdbx_strand_id
1 'polypeptide(L)'
;MSTPSAHGTPAPSGYAPPPGYLPAPGPASGSGWVPSQPKPARGATLGLTAFLLSLGAAVLAPAAAGLAGFRIGTGTGDRLIAGTLGTDFDWSLLSPVREWVLLAEIGFWTGTALGVWAIVQGIIAIARRAGRGWAIAAVVVASLGPVVFGLTLQAMIVAGLAAAAS
;
A
#
# COMPACT_ATOMS: atom_id res chain seq x y z
N MET A 1 -17.03 -55.10 -3.22
CA MET A 1 -18.11 -54.73 -4.15
C MET A 1 -17.50 -53.86 -5.23
N SER A 2 -17.07 -54.47 -6.34
CA SER A 2 -16.31 -53.84 -7.42
C SER A 2 -17.21 -53.63 -8.63
N THR A 3 -17.31 -52.39 -9.10
CA THR A 3 -18.07 -51.99 -10.28
C THR A 3 -17.45 -52.57 -11.56
N PRO A 4 -18.24 -52.96 -12.58
CA PRO A 4 -17.70 -53.50 -13.83
C PRO A 4 -17.07 -52.39 -14.69
N SER A 5 -15.87 -52.64 -15.20
CA SER A 5 -15.18 -51.82 -16.19
C SER A 5 -15.82 -51.98 -17.57
N ALA A 6 -16.26 -50.85 -18.16
CA ALA A 6 -16.80 -50.80 -19.51
C ALA A 6 -15.76 -51.29 -20.51
N HIS A 7 -16.12 -52.35 -21.25
CA HIS A 7 -15.28 -52.94 -22.29
C HIS A 7 -15.24 -51.99 -23.50
N GLY A 8 -14.07 -51.43 -23.78
CA GLY A 8 -13.82 -50.75 -25.05
C GLY A 8 -13.79 -51.77 -26.19
N THR A 9 -14.66 -51.61 -27.17
CA THR A 9 -14.64 -52.40 -28.42
C THR A 9 -13.32 -52.17 -29.17
N PRO A 10 -12.58 -53.21 -29.59
CA PRO A 10 -11.39 -53.05 -30.42
C PRO A 10 -11.76 -52.48 -31.79
N ALA A 11 -10.98 -51.50 -32.25
CA ALA A 11 -11.08 -51.02 -33.63
C ALA A 11 -10.68 -52.15 -34.60
N PRO A 12 -11.33 -52.31 -35.76
CA PRO A 12 -11.01 -53.36 -36.74
C PRO A 12 -9.55 -53.25 -37.19
N SER A 13 -8.79 -54.33 -37.02
CA SER A 13 -7.42 -54.46 -37.49
C SER A 13 -7.40 -54.62 -39.01
N GLY A 14 -6.96 -53.59 -39.74
CA GLY A 14 -6.68 -53.74 -41.18
C GLY A 14 -6.86 -52.50 -42.06
N TYR A 15 -7.35 -51.36 -41.54
CA TYR A 15 -7.48 -50.16 -42.38
C TYR A 15 -6.22 -49.29 -42.30
N ALA A 16 -5.34 -49.43 -43.30
CA ALA A 16 -4.23 -48.51 -43.49
C ALA A 16 -4.74 -47.23 -44.20
N PRO A 17 -4.51 -46.03 -43.66
CA PRO A 17 -4.96 -44.79 -44.30
C PRO A 17 -4.20 -44.54 -45.63
N PRO A 18 -4.85 -43.90 -46.63
CA PRO A 18 -4.22 -43.57 -47.91
C PRO A 18 -2.94 -42.72 -47.75
N PRO A 19 -1.92 -42.86 -48.62
CA PRO A 19 -0.70 -42.06 -48.56
C PRO A 19 -1.03 -40.56 -48.65
N GLY A 20 -0.61 -39.78 -47.66
CA GLY A 20 -0.86 -38.33 -47.58
C GLY A 20 -1.98 -37.90 -46.63
N TYR A 21 -2.74 -38.84 -46.04
CA TYR A 21 -3.67 -38.53 -44.96
C TYR A 21 -2.92 -38.51 -43.62
N LEU A 22 -2.73 -37.31 -43.03
CA LEU A 22 -2.41 -37.19 -41.62
C LEU A 22 -3.65 -37.55 -40.79
N PRO A 23 -3.53 -38.38 -39.74
CA PRO A 23 -4.65 -38.62 -38.83
C PRO A 23 -5.15 -37.29 -38.28
N ALA A 24 -6.48 -37.09 -38.25
CA ALA A 24 -7.05 -36.00 -37.47
C ALA A 24 -6.51 -36.10 -36.03
N PRO A 25 -6.11 -34.99 -35.37
CA PRO A 25 -5.68 -35.03 -33.98
C PRO A 25 -6.76 -35.72 -33.16
N GLY A 26 -6.49 -36.97 -32.77
CA GLY A 26 -7.39 -37.71 -31.90
C GLY A 26 -7.56 -36.93 -30.61
N PRO A 27 -8.68 -37.09 -29.89
CA PRO A 27 -8.80 -36.53 -28.55
C PRO A 27 -7.57 -37.00 -27.75
N ALA A 28 -6.79 -36.03 -27.26
CA ALA A 28 -5.53 -36.28 -26.58
C ALA A 28 -5.73 -37.37 -25.52
N SER A 29 -5.23 -38.57 -25.78
CA SER A 29 -5.23 -39.67 -24.84
C SER A 29 -4.30 -39.25 -23.70
N GLY A 30 -4.91 -38.82 -22.59
CA GLY A 30 -4.21 -38.29 -21.43
C GLY A 30 -4.09 -36.78 -21.51
N SER A 31 -5.11 -36.07 -21.02
CA SER A 31 -4.94 -34.75 -20.42
C SER A 31 -4.10 -34.91 -19.14
N GLY A 32 -2.83 -35.27 -19.29
CA GLY A 32 -1.84 -35.15 -18.24
C GLY A 32 -1.76 -33.67 -17.90
N TRP A 33 -1.94 -33.35 -16.62
CA TRP A 33 -1.63 -32.04 -16.09
C TRP A 33 -0.17 -31.74 -16.44
N VAL A 34 0.08 -30.91 -17.46
CA VAL A 34 1.41 -30.41 -17.74
C VAL A 34 1.66 -29.31 -16.69
N PRO A 35 2.63 -29.46 -15.78
CA PRO A 35 2.98 -28.37 -14.89
C PRO A 35 3.40 -27.19 -15.76
N SER A 36 2.63 -26.11 -15.72
CA SER A 36 3.07 -24.84 -16.31
C SER A 36 4.41 -24.48 -15.68
N GLN A 37 5.48 -24.34 -16.48
CA GLN A 37 6.78 -23.93 -15.95
C GLN A 37 6.61 -22.65 -15.11
N PRO A 38 7.18 -22.58 -13.88
CA PRO A 38 7.16 -21.36 -13.09
C PRO A 38 7.76 -20.23 -13.92
N LYS A 39 6.95 -19.24 -14.27
CA LYS A 39 7.44 -18.04 -14.96
C LYS A 39 8.54 -17.42 -14.08
N PRO A 40 9.74 -17.14 -14.61
CA PRO A 40 10.82 -16.57 -13.82
C PRO A 40 10.35 -15.29 -13.14
N ALA A 41 10.60 -15.20 -11.83
CA ALA A 41 10.21 -14.06 -11.03
C ALA A 41 10.87 -12.80 -11.62
N ARG A 42 10.06 -11.88 -12.12
CA ARG A 42 10.56 -10.56 -12.55
C ARG A 42 11.02 -9.82 -11.30
N GLY A 43 12.20 -9.20 -11.37
CA GLY A 43 12.91 -8.61 -10.23
C GLY A 43 12.02 -7.76 -9.31
N ALA A 44 12.21 -7.90 -8.00
CA ALA A 44 11.38 -7.29 -6.95
C ALA A 44 11.66 -5.80 -6.69
N THR A 45 12.43 -5.14 -7.56
CA THR A 45 12.92 -3.78 -7.36
C THR A 45 11.79 -2.76 -7.24
N LEU A 46 10.76 -2.86 -8.08
CA LEU A 46 9.61 -1.95 -8.04
C LEU A 46 8.84 -2.04 -6.72
N GLY A 47 8.48 -3.25 -6.29
CA GLY A 47 7.80 -3.46 -5.02
C GLY A 47 8.62 -2.97 -3.83
N LEU A 48 9.95 -3.20 -3.83
CA LEU A 48 10.84 -2.72 -2.78
C LEU A 48 10.93 -1.19 -2.75
N THR A 49 11.09 -0.53 -3.90
CA THR A 49 11.15 0.94 -3.96
C THR A 49 9.83 1.58 -3.50
N ALA A 50 8.69 1.02 -3.89
CA ALA A 50 7.38 1.47 -3.42
C ALA A 50 7.27 1.36 -1.90
N PHE A 51 7.73 0.24 -1.34
CA PHE A 51 7.73 0.01 0.10
C PHE A 51 8.62 1.01 0.84
N LEU A 52 9.85 1.25 0.38
CA LEU A 52 10.77 2.20 1.02
C LEU A 52 10.23 3.62 0.99
N LEU A 53 9.65 4.07 -0.13
CA LEU A 53 9.02 5.38 -0.22
C LEU A 53 7.82 5.50 0.73
N SER A 54 6.96 4.49 0.76
CA SER A 54 5.82 4.45 1.67
C SER A 54 6.26 4.49 3.14
N LEU A 55 7.29 3.72 3.50
CA LEU A 55 7.79 3.65 4.86
C LEU A 55 8.44 4.96 5.28
N GLY A 56 9.25 5.56 4.40
CA GLY A 56 9.85 6.88 4.63
C GLY A 56 8.78 7.95 4.84
N ALA A 57 7.75 7.99 4.00
CA ALA A 57 6.64 8.92 4.16
C ALA A 57 5.87 8.70 5.47
N ALA A 58 5.58 7.44 5.82
CA ALA A 58 4.85 7.07 7.03
C ALA A 58 5.63 7.34 8.33
N VAL A 59 6.94 7.58 8.27
CA VAL A 59 7.76 7.92 9.43
C VAL A 59 8.08 9.42 9.47
N LEU A 60 8.57 9.97 8.35
CA LEU A 60 9.07 11.34 8.30
C LEU A 60 7.94 12.37 8.46
N ALA A 61 6.78 12.13 7.83
CA ALA A 61 5.66 13.06 7.93
C ALA A 61 5.08 13.11 9.37
N PRO A 62 4.77 11.97 10.03
CA PRO A 62 4.35 12.01 11.44
C PRO A 62 5.41 12.54 12.39
N ALA A 63 6.71 12.31 12.13
CA ALA A 63 7.78 12.90 12.96
C ALA A 63 7.79 14.43 12.87
N ALA A 64 7.71 14.99 11.66
CA ALA A 64 7.60 16.44 11.46
C ALA A 64 6.31 17.00 12.10
N ALA A 65 5.18 16.28 11.95
CA ALA A 65 3.91 16.64 12.55
C ALA A 65 3.96 16.61 14.07
N GLY A 66 4.67 15.64 14.67
CA GLY A 66 4.81 15.55 16.11
C GLY A 66 5.62 16.71 16.68
N LEU A 67 6.74 17.05 16.04
CA LEU A 67 7.55 18.22 16.42
C LEU A 67 6.75 19.52 16.28
N ALA A 68 6.09 19.72 15.13
CA ALA A 68 5.26 20.88 14.88
C ALA A 68 4.09 20.96 15.88
N GLY A 69 3.38 19.86 16.10
CA GLY A 69 2.24 19.77 17.00
C GLY A 69 2.60 20.14 18.43
N PHE A 70 3.71 19.61 18.95
CA PHE A 70 4.19 19.96 20.28
C PHE A 70 4.49 21.46 20.40
N ARG A 71 5.18 22.04 19.41
CA ARG A 71 5.52 23.48 19.38
C ARG A 71 4.28 24.37 19.25
N ILE A 72 3.30 23.96 18.46
CA ILE A 72 2.00 24.63 18.35
C ILE A 72 1.29 24.61 19.71
N GLY A 73 1.24 23.45 20.38
CA GLY A 73 0.63 23.30 21.69
C GLY A 73 1.27 24.21 22.75
N THR A 74 2.60 24.18 22.86
CA THR A 74 3.33 25.03 23.82
C THR A 74 3.23 26.52 23.49
N GLY A 75 3.30 26.89 22.20
CA GLY A 75 3.33 28.28 21.77
C GLY A 75 1.96 28.98 21.77
N THR A 76 0.88 28.20 21.85
CA THR A 76 -0.49 28.74 21.90
C THR A 76 -1.11 28.61 23.31
N GLY A 77 -0.48 27.84 24.21
CA GLY A 77 -1.00 27.52 25.54
C GLY A 77 -1.40 28.73 26.37
N ASP A 78 -0.51 29.73 26.51
CA ASP A 78 -0.78 30.94 27.30
C ASP A 78 -2.01 31.71 26.81
N ARG A 79 -2.25 31.75 25.49
CA ARG A 79 -3.38 32.47 24.89
C ARG A 79 -4.68 31.69 25.02
N LEU A 80 -4.62 30.38 24.83
CA LEU A 80 -5.77 29.48 24.98
C LEU A 80 -6.25 29.41 26.44
N ILE A 81 -5.31 29.41 27.39
CA ILE A 81 -5.60 29.44 28.84
C ILE A 81 -6.16 30.81 29.27
N ALA A 82 -5.70 31.90 28.64
CA ALA A 82 -6.21 33.26 28.89
C ALA A 82 -7.63 33.53 28.36
N GLY A 83 -8.33 32.54 27.80
CA GLY A 83 -9.78 32.59 27.56
C GLY A 83 -10.23 32.86 26.13
N THR A 84 -9.37 32.71 25.11
CA THR A 84 -9.75 32.91 23.70
C THR A 84 -10.46 31.72 23.04
N LEU A 85 -10.83 30.68 23.79
CA LEU A 85 -11.67 29.57 23.30
C LEU A 85 -13.16 29.98 23.29
N GLY A 86 -13.49 31.07 22.60
CA GLY A 86 -14.86 31.46 22.28
C GLY A 86 -15.37 30.73 21.02
N THR A 87 -16.65 30.90 20.69
CA THR A 87 -17.27 30.35 19.47
C THR A 87 -16.64 30.86 18.17
N ASP A 88 -15.94 32.00 18.21
CA ASP A 88 -15.17 32.54 17.10
C ASP A 88 -13.67 32.28 17.31
N PHE A 89 -13.15 31.28 16.60
CA PHE A 89 -11.73 30.96 16.64
C PHE A 89 -10.95 31.99 15.80
N ASP A 90 -10.23 32.89 16.45
CA ASP A 90 -9.39 33.87 15.75
C ASP A 90 -8.09 33.22 15.26
N TRP A 91 -7.92 33.16 13.94
CA TRP A 91 -6.71 32.63 13.28
C TRP A 91 -5.44 33.42 13.63
N SER A 92 -5.57 34.65 14.15
CA SER A 92 -4.45 35.43 14.67
C SER A 92 -3.71 34.72 15.82
N LEU A 93 -4.39 33.82 16.54
CA LEU A 93 -3.81 32.99 17.60
C LEU A 93 -2.67 32.11 17.09
N LEU A 94 -2.72 31.67 15.84
CA LEU A 94 -1.69 30.83 15.22
C LEU A 94 -0.55 31.66 14.61
N SER A 95 -0.68 32.98 14.52
CA SER A 95 0.37 33.85 13.95
C SER A 95 1.76 33.64 14.57
N PRO A 96 1.93 33.44 15.89
CA PRO A 96 3.26 33.21 16.48
C PRO A 96 3.83 31.83 16.18
N VAL A 97 2.96 30.83 15.96
CA VAL A 97 3.34 29.43 15.69
C VAL A 97 3.21 29.08 14.21
N ARG A 98 3.02 30.09 13.35
CA ARG A 98 2.75 29.94 11.91
C ARG A 98 3.81 29.09 11.22
N GLU A 99 5.08 29.25 11.57
CA GLU A 99 6.17 28.47 10.99
C GLU A 99 6.02 26.96 11.28
N TRP A 100 5.54 26.61 12.48
CA TRP A 100 5.28 25.23 12.86
C TRP A 100 4.03 24.68 12.17
N VAL A 101 2.99 25.50 12.01
CA VAL A 101 1.81 25.13 11.22
C VAL A 101 2.22 24.85 9.77
N LEU A 102 3.04 25.72 9.17
CA LEU A 102 3.57 25.52 7.82
C LEU A 102 4.44 24.26 7.72
N LEU A 103 5.24 23.95 8.74
CA LEU A 103 6.01 22.70 8.77
C LEU A 103 5.09 21.48 8.77
N ALA A 104 4.01 21.50 9.56
CA ALA A 104 3.02 20.43 9.58
C ALA A 104 2.30 20.31 8.22
N GLU A 105 1.92 21.43 7.60
CA GLU A 105 1.30 21.45 6.28
C GLU A 105 2.24 20.93 5.19
N ILE A 106 3.49 21.39 5.15
CA ILE A 106 4.50 20.90 4.20
C ILE A 106 4.74 19.41 4.42
N GLY A 107 4.87 18.96 5.67
CA GLY A 107 4.98 17.54 6.02
C GLY A 107 3.77 16.72 5.56
N PHE A 108 2.55 17.25 5.73
CA PHE A 108 1.32 16.62 5.27
C PHE A 108 1.30 16.49 3.74
N TRP A 109 1.59 17.57 3.01
CA TRP A 109 1.53 17.57 1.54
C TRP A 109 2.64 16.73 0.92
N THR A 110 3.87 16.83 1.43
CA THR A 110 4.99 16.01 0.95
C THR A 110 4.77 14.53 1.27
N GLY A 111 4.31 14.21 2.48
CA GLY A 111 3.94 12.85 2.88
C GLY A 111 2.82 12.28 2.01
N THR A 112 1.79 13.07 1.72
CA THR A 112 0.67 12.67 0.85
C THR A 112 1.13 12.41 -0.58
N ALA A 113 1.94 13.32 -1.16
CA ALA A 113 2.49 13.14 -2.50
C ALA A 113 3.34 11.86 -2.59
N LEU A 114 4.20 11.61 -1.61
CA LEU A 114 5.02 10.40 -1.53
C LEU A 114 4.18 9.13 -1.32
N GLY A 115 3.15 9.19 -0.46
CA GLY A 115 2.24 8.08 -0.20
C GLY A 115 1.44 7.69 -1.44
N VAL A 116 0.88 8.67 -2.15
CA VAL A 116 0.18 8.45 -3.44
C VAL A 116 1.12 7.85 -4.47
N TRP A 117 2.34 8.39 -4.60
CA TRP A 117 3.35 7.82 -5.50
C TRP A 117 3.68 6.37 -5.16
N ALA A 118 3.84 6.06 -3.87
CA ALA A 118 4.10 4.70 -3.40
C ALA A 118 2.94 3.75 -3.70
N ILE A 119 1.70 4.20 -3.56
CA ILE A 119 0.50 3.41 -3.94
C ILE A 119 0.54 3.10 -5.44
N VAL A 120 0.81 4.09 -6.29
CA VAL A 120 0.90 3.90 -7.74
C VAL A 120 1.97 2.87 -8.10
N GLN A 121 3.19 3.00 -7.55
CA GLN A 121 4.27 2.03 -7.77
C GLN A 121 3.91 0.64 -7.24
N GLY A 122 3.23 0.56 -6.09
CA GLY A 122 2.72 -0.69 -5.52
C GLY A 122 1.73 -1.38 -6.46
N ILE A 123 0.74 -0.66 -6.98
CA ILE A 123 -0.24 -1.20 -7.93
C ILE A 123 0.46 -1.73 -9.20
N ILE A 124 1.39 -0.96 -9.76
CA ILE A 124 2.17 -1.37 -10.94
C ILE A 124 2.98 -2.65 -10.64
N ALA A 125 3.63 -2.73 -9.48
CA ALA A 125 4.41 -3.90 -9.06
C ALA A 125 3.52 -5.14 -8.85
N ILE A 126 2.32 -4.97 -8.29
CA ILE A 126 1.32 -6.04 -8.15
C ILE A 126 0.89 -6.56 -9.52
N ALA A 127 0.50 -5.66 -10.43
CA ALA A 127 0.05 -6.00 -11.78
C ALA A 127 1.14 -6.73 -12.57
N ARG A 128 2.40 -6.29 -12.43
CA ARG A 128 3.55 -6.88 -13.13
C ARG A 128 4.10 -8.15 -12.47
N ARG A 129 3.54 -8.56 -11.33
CA ARG A 129 4.03 -9.67 -10.48
C ARG A 129 5.52 -9.51 -10.11
N ALA A 130 5.95 -8.26 -9.89
CA ALA A 130 7.34 -7.89 -9.66
C ALA A 130 7.52 -7.40 -8.21
N GLY A 131 7.65 -8.33 -7.26
CA GLY A 131 7.74 -8.02 -5.82
C GLY A 131 6.39 -7.80 -5.14
N ARG A 132 5.41 -8.66 -5.41
CA ARG A 132 4.00 -8.51 -4.96
C ARG A 132 3.85 -8.35 -3.44
N GLY A 133 4.66 -9.04 -2.63
CA GLY A 133 4.61 -8.91 -1.17
C GLY A 133 4.97 -7.50 -0.69
N TRP A 134 6.10 -6.98 -1.15
CA TRP A 134 6.54 -5.61 -0.86
C TRP A 134 5.55 -4.56 -1.37
N ALA A 135 4.98 -4.81 -2.55
CA ALA A 135 4.01 -3.90 -3.13
C ALA A 135 2.69 -3.83 -2.33
N ILE A 136 2.19 -4.96 -1.82
CA ILE A 136 1.02 -4.98 -0.94
C ILE A 136 1.33 -4.24 0.37
N ALA A 137 2.50 -4.52 0.98
CA ALA A 137 2.93 -3.83 2.19
C ALA A 137 3.01 -2.31 1.96
N ALA A 138 3.54 -1.86 0.82
CA ALA A 138 3.59 -0.46 0.45
C ALA A 138 2.20 0.19 0.39
N VAL A 139 1.23 -0.46 -0.25
CA VAL A 139 -0.14 0.08 -0.35
C VAL A 139 -0.78 0.18 1.03
N VAL A 140 -0.63 -0.83 1.88
CA VAL A 140 -1.19 -0.84 3.24
C VAL A 140 -0.58 0.28 4.10
N VAL A 141 0.76 0.37 4.13
CA VAL A 141 1.47 1.40 4.91
C VAL A 141 1.10 2.80 4.43
N ALA A 142 1.06 3.03 3.12
CA ALA A 142 0.67 4.32 2.57
C ALA A 142 -0.77 4.70 2.90
N SER A 143 -1.69 3.72 2.93
CA SER A 143 -3.10 3.94 3.26
C SER A 143 -3.30 4.30 4.74
N LEU A 144 -2.46 3.76 5.64
CA LEU A 144 -2.49 4.08 7.06
C LEU A 144 -1.79 5.40 7.41
N GLY A 145 -0.93 5.90 6.51
CA GLY A 145 -0.12 7.12 6.71
C GLY A 145 -0.92 8.34 7.21
N PRO A 146 -2.05 8.71 6.58
CA PRO A 146 -2.85 9.86 7.02
C PRO A 146 -3.41 9.71 8.45
N VAL A 147 -3.80 8.49 8.84
CA VAL A 147 -4.34 8.21 10.19
C VAL A 147 -3.24 8.37 11.24
N VAL A 148 -2.06 7.78 10.99
CA VAL A 148 -0.90 7.91 11.88
C VAL A 148 -0.49 9.37 12.02
N PHE A 149 -0.41 10.10 10.90
CA PHE A 149 -0.09 11.53 10.89
C PHE A 149 -1.06 12.34 11.77
N GLY A 150 -2.38 12.19 11.56
CA GLY A 150 -3.38 12.93 12.30
C GLY A 150 -3.36 12.63 13.80
N LEU A 151 -3.23 11.35 14.17
CA LEU A 151 -3.12 10.94 15.57
C LEU A 151 -1.86 11.48 16.23
N THR A 152 -0.71 11.42 15.56
CA THR A 152 0.55 11.96 16.09
C THR A 152 0.47 13.47 16.28
N LEU A 153 -0.04 14.20 15.28
CA LEU A 153 -0.20 15.66 15.36
C LEU A 153 -1.12 16.04 16.53
N GLN A 154 -2.30 15.41 16.62
CA GLN A 154 -3.28 15.67 17.67
C GLN A 154 -2.71 15.37 19.07
N ALA A 155 -2.06 14.21 19.23
CA ALA A 155 -1.48 13.81 20.51
C ALA A 155 -0.38 14.78 20.96
N MET A 156 0.45 15.26 20.03
CA MET A 156 1.54 16.18 20.37
C MET A 156 1.04 17.60 20.64
N ILE A 157 -0.02 18.07 19.98
CA ILE A 157 -0.67 19.34 20.34
C ILE A 157 -1.19 19.29 21.78
N VAL A 158 -1.89 18.21 22.15
CA VAL A 158 -2.40 18.02 23.52
C VAL A 158 -1.25 17.94 24.53
N ALA A 159 -0.19 17.19 24.21
CA ALA A 159 0.98 17.08 25.07
C ALA A 159 1.68 18.44 25.26
N GLY A 160 1.83 19.24 24.20
CA GLY A 160 2.41 20.57 24.26
C GLY A 160 1.55 21.54 25.08
N LEU A 161 0.22 21.47 24.95
CA LEU A 161 -0.70 22.27 25.74
C LEU A 161 -0.62 21.91 27.23
N ALA A 162 -0.58 20.62 27.56
CA ALA A 162 -0.43 20.14 28.93
C ALA A 162 0.90 20.59 29.55
N ALA A 163 1.99 20.58 28.77
CA ALA A 163 3.31 21.04 29.22
C ALA A 163 3.37 22.57 29.44
N ALA A 164 2.53 23.36 28.76
CA ALA A 164 2.44 24.80 28.98
C ALA A 164 1.62 25.17 30.23
N ALA A 165 0.78 24.26 30.73
CA ALA A 165 -0.08 24.47 31.89
C ALA A 165 0.58 24.09 33.24
N SER A 166 1.78 23.51 33.21
CA SER A 166 2.56 23.07 34.38
C SER A 166 3.70 24.03 34.70
#